data_AF-A0A9D3XZR5-F1
#
_entry.id   AF-A0A9D3XZR5-F1
#
_cell.length_a   1.000
_cell.length_b   1.000
_cell.length_c   1.000
_cell.angle_alpha   90.00
_cell.angle_beta   90.00
_cell.angle_gamma   90.00
#
_symmetry.space_group_name_H-M   'P 1'
#
loop_
_entity.id
_entity.type
_entity.pdbx_description
1 polymer ?
#
loop_
_entity_poly.entity_id
_entity_poly.type
_entity_poly.pdbx_seq_one_letter_code
_entity_poly.pdbx_strand_id
1 'polypeptide(L)'
;MPYKATIESTLRNFQYKYIHRIIATNKYLFKCKLSNSNLCDFCSENIETIEHLFWECKHTQPIWNQLTSFLEQQQLNVKQQLLYQKQQLLQQQQQQQQQQQPSQQAALMAQLRHGGNAPPQMNSDYNQNQYPNY
;
A
#
# COMPACT_ATOMS: atom_id res chain seq x y z
N MET A 1 21.66 11.39 10.83
CA MET A 1 21.80 11.04 9.39
C MET A 1 21.35 12.21 8.50
N PRO A 2 22.19 13.24 8.28
CA PRO A 2 21.84 14.36 7.40
C PRO A 2 21.80 13.96 5.92
N TYR A 3 22.71 13.07 5.51
CA TYR A 3 22.93 12.72 4.10
C TYR A 3 21.81 11.89 3.45
N LYS A 4 20.98 11.21 4.25
CA LYS A 4 19.87 10.41 3.71
C LYS A 4 18.61 11.24 3.44
N ALA A 5 18.47 12.40 4.09
CA ALA A 5 17.25 13.20 3.99
C ALA A 5 17.24 14.09 2.74
N THR A 6 18.41 14.58 2.31
CA THR A 6 18.52 15.48 1.16
C THR A 6 19.94 15.49 0.58
N ILE A 7 20.02 15.64 -0.75
CA ILE A 7 21.28 15.85 -1.49
C ILE A 7 21.79 17.30 -1.37
N GLU A 8 20.95 18.20 -0.91
CA GLU A 8 21.20 19.64 -0.87
C GLU A 8 22.03 20.00 0.38
N SER A 9 23.14 20.70 0.17
CA SER A 9 24.15 20.93 1.23
C SER A 9 23.68 21.94 2.27
N THR A 10 22.86 22.92 1.90
CA THR A 10 22.36 23.97 2.79
C THR A 10 21.42 23.37 3.84
N LEU A 11 20.50 22.51 3.44
CA LEU A 11 19.56 21.80 4.29
C LEU A 11 20.28 20.83 5.20
N ARG A 12 21.33 20.14 4.71
CA ARG A 12 22.19 19.32 5.59
C ARG A 12 22.91 20.18 6.64
N ASN A 13 23.44 21.34 6.25
CA ASN A 13 24.07 22.27 7.19
C ASN A 13 23.07 22.80 8.22
N PHE A 14 21.86 23.16 7.78
CA PHE A 14 20.78 23.58 8.65
C PHE A 14 20.39 22.48 9.64
N GLN A 15 20.16 21.24 9.18
CA GLN A 15 19.85 20.10 10.04
C GLN A 15 20.94 19.85 11.08
N TYR A 16 22.21 19.90 10.67
CA TYR A 16 23.34 19.79 11.58
C TYR A 16 23.28 20.88 12.65
N LYS A 17 23.10 22.14 12.24
CA LYS A 17 23.01 23.27 13.19
C LYS A 17 21.83 23.14 14.15
N TYR A 18 20.67 22.70 13.65
CA TYR A 18 19.46 22.50 14.44
C TYR A 18 19.66 21.41 15.51
N ILE A 19 20.12 20.23 15.11
CA ILE A 19 20.34 19.08 16.02
C ILE A 19 21.36 19.41 17.10
N HIS A 20 22.44 20.11 16.74
CA HIS A 20 23.46 20.52 17.70
C HIS A 20 23.10 21.79 18.48
N ARG A 21 21.92 22.37 18.28
CA ARG A 21 21.44 23.59 18.93
C ARG A 21 22.39 24.79 18.78
N ILE A 22 23.09 24.88 17.65
CA ILE A 22 24.05 25.97 17.34
C ILE A 22 23.45 27.03 16.39
N ILE A 23 22.15 26.98 16.13
CA ILE A 23 21.46 28.05 15.41
C ILE A 23 21.53 29.32 16.27
N ALA A 24 22.00 30.42 15.67
CA ALA A 24 22.00 31.70 16.33
C ALA A 24 20.55 32.17 16.48
N THR A 25 20.11 32.33 17.73
CA THR A 25 18.82 32.92 18.08
C THR A 25 19.03 34.23 18.82
N ASN A 26 18.02 35.11 18.87
CA ASN A 26 18.14 36.37 19.60
C ASN A 26 18.43 36.17 21.09
N LYS A 27 17.98 35.07 21.72
CA LYS A 27 18.42 34.71 23.07
C LYS A 27 19.94 34.55 23.18
N TYR A 28 20.56 33.85 22.23
CA TYR A 28 22.00 33.64 22.20
C TYR A 28 22.75 34.95 21.88
N LEU A 29 22.31 35.67 20.85
CA LEU A 29 22.92 36.93 20.42
C LEU A 29 22.86 38.00 21.51
N PHE A 30 21.74 38.11 22.22
CA PHE A 30 21.59 39.00 23.36
C PHE A 30 22.56 38.66 24.50
N LYS A 31 22.71 37.37 24.82
CA LYS A 31 23.68 36.90 25.82
C LYS A 31 25.12 37.26 25.44
N CYS A 32 25.44 37.21 24.14
CA CYS A 32 26.74 37.61 23.61
C CYS A 32 26.91 39.14 23.44
N LYS A 33 25.91 39.96 23.80
CA LYS A 33 25.88 41.41 23.58
C LYS A 33 26.03 41.80 22.10
N LEU A 34 25.54 40.95 21.20
CA LEU A 34 25.53 41.17 19.74
C LEU A 34 24.14 41.62 19.23
N SER A 35 23.10 41.48 20.06
CA SER A 35 21.75 42.00 19.79
C SER A 35 21.27 42.80 21.00
N ASN A 36 20.45 43.83 20.74
CA ASN A 36 19.85 44.68 21.77
C ASN A 36 18.57 44.08 22.39
N SER A 37 18.03 43.01 21.80
CA SER A 37 16.83 42.32 22.26
C SER A 37 17.00 40.81 22.17
N ASN A 38 16.37 40.09 23.10
CA ASN A 38 16.25 38.63 23.06
C ASN A 38 14.91 38.15 22.51
N LEU A 39 14.03 39.07 22.11
CA LEU A 39 12.69 38.75 21.60
C LEU A 39 12.76 38.16 20.19
N CYS A 40 11.77 37.33 19.87
CA CYS A 40 11.56 36.72 18.57
C CYS A 40 11.28 37.77 17.51
N ASP A 41 12.02 37.73 16.39
CA ASP A 41 11.83 38.69 15.30
C ASP A 41 10.46 38.52 14.60
N PHE A 42 9.85 37.35 14.72
CA PHE A 42 8.54 37.06 14.12
C PHE A 42 7.40 37.59 14.99
N CYS A 43 7.32 37.18 16.26
CA CYS A 43 6.18 37.52 17.10
C CYS A 43 6.40 38.75 17.99
N SER A 44 7.65 39.14 18.23
CA SER A 44 8.05 40.22 19.16
C SER A 44 7.49 40.11 20.58
N GLU A 45 6.97 38.94 20.97
CA GLU A 45 6.27 38.71 22.26
C GLU A 45 7.06 37.82 23.20
N ASN A 46 7.76 36.81 22.68
CA ASN A 46 8.47 35.81 23.46
C ASN A 46 9.96 35.83 23.15
N ILE A 47 10.77 35.30 24.07
CA ILE A 47 12.21 35.12 23.87
C ILE A 47 12.46 34.15 22.70
N GLU A 48 13.36 34.53 21.79
CA GLU A 48 13.71 33.69 20.65
C GLU A 48 14.65 32.54 21.06
N THR A 49 14.05 31.40 21.38
CA THR A 49 14.73 30.11 21.48
C THR A 49 14.58 29.33 20.18
N ILE A 50 15.32 28.23 20.02
CA ILE A 50 15.13 27.31 18.89
C ILE A 50 13.72 26.70 18.95
N GLU A 51 13.27 26.33 20.15
CA GLU A 51 11.93 25.79 20.40
C GLU A 51 10.85 26.81 20.02
N HIS A 52 11.01 28.08 20.40
CA HIS A 52 10.06 29.12 20.04
C HIS A 52 10.04 29.36 18.53
N LEU A 53 11.22 29.56 17.94
CA LEU A 53 11.37 29.88 16.52
C LEU A 53 10.76 28.81 15.61
N PHE A 54 11.01 27.53 15.89
CA PHE A 54 10.64 26.43 15.00
C PHE A 54 9.38 25.66 15.41
N TRP A 55 8.85 25.88 16.62
CA TRP A 55 7.66 25.18 17.10
C TRP A 55 6.64 26.15 17.70
N GLU A 56 6.95 26.84 18.79
CA GLU A 56 5.92 27.50 19.62
C GLU A 56 5.41 28.83 19.05
N CYS A 57 6.17 29.48 18.16
CA CYS A 57 5.80 30.77 17.61
C CYS A 57 4.46 30.72 16.85
N LYS A 58 3.59 31.70 17.14
CA LYS A 58 2.28 31.86 16.47
C LYS A 58 2.37 31.97 14.95
N HIS A 59 3.50 32.42 14.41
CA HIS A 59 3.75 32.49 12.97
C HIS A 59 4.25 31.17 12.37
N THR A 60 4.83 30.30 13.20
CA THR A 60 5.32 28.97 12.79
C THR A 60 4.21 27.92 12.84
N GLN A 61 3.26 28.04 13.77
CA GLN A 61 2.12 27.13 13.91
C GLN A 61 1.29 26.92 12.62
N PRO A 62 0.95 27.95 11.82
CA PRO A 62 0.23 27.75 10.56
C PRO A 62 0.95 26.83 9.57
N ILE A 63 2.28 26.86 9.54
CA ILE A 63 3.10 26.01 8.66
C ILE A 63 2.93 24.55 9.06
N TRP A 64 3.02 24.25 10.36
CA TRP A 64 2.83 22.90 10.89
C TRP A 64 1.41 22.38 10.66
N ASN A 65 0.40 23.23 10.82
CA ASN A 65 -1.00 22.85 10.56
C ASN A 65 -1.23 22.50 9.09
N GLN A 66 -0.67 23.29 8.17
CA GLN A 66 -0.75 23.00 6.73
C GLN A 66 -0.02 21.71 6.37
N LEU A 67 1.20 21.52 6.90
CA LEU A 67 1.98 20.32 6.66
C LEU A 67 1.28 19.06 7.19
N THR A 68 0.73 19.13 8.40
CA THR A 68 -0.02 18.03 9.01
C THR A 68 -1.24 17.67 8.18
N SER A 69 -2.04 18.68 7.79
CA SER A 69 -3.22 18.49 6.93
C SER A 69 -2.84 17.84 5.59
N PHE A 70 -1.74 18.27 4.97
CA PHE A 70 -1.24 17.69 3.73
C PHE A 70 -0.87 16.21 3.91
N LEU A 71 -0.12 15.87 4.95
CA LEU A 71 0.32 14.50 5.22
C LEU A 71 -0.87 13.55 5.50
N GLU A 72 -1.86 14.02 6.24
CA GLU A 72 -3.10 13.27 6.51
C GLU A 72 -3.87 12.98 5.22
N GLN A 73 -4.01 13.98 4.33
CA GLN A 73 -4.64 13.79 3.03
C GLN A 73 -3.91 12.74 2.18
N GLN A 74 -2.58 12.76 2.14
CA GLN A 74 -1.81 11.75 1.42
C GLN A 74 -2.04 10.34 1.99
N GLN A 75 -2.08 10.20 3.33
CA GLN A 75 -2.31 8.91 3.96
C GLN A 75 -3.71 8.35 3.65
N LEU A 76 -4.73 9.19 3.67
CA LEU A 76 -6.10 8.80 3.32
C LEU A 76 -6.18 8.32 1.87
N ASN A 77 -5.55 9.04 0.93
CA ASN A 77 -5.53 8.68 -0.48
C ASN A 77 -4.89 7.29 -0.72
N VAL A 78 -3.75 7.02 -0.10
CA VAL A 78 -3.07 5.72 -0.22
C VAL A 78 -3.92 4.59 0.36
N LYS A 79 -4.51 4.80 1.55
CA LYS A 79 -5.40 3.80 2.18
C LYS A 79 -6.61 3.48 1.29
N GLN A 80 -7.26 4.51 0.73
CA GLN A 80 -8.39 4.34 -0.17
C GLN A 80 -8.00 3.57 -1.44
N GLN A 81 -6.85 3.89 -2.03
CA GLN A 81 -6.33 3.19 -3.20
C GLN A 81 -6.08 1.70 -2.93
N LEU A 82 -5.46 1.37 -1.78
CA LEU A 82 -5.21 -0.01 -1.37
C LEU A 82 -6.51 -0.78 -1.12
N LEU A 83 -7.52 -0.15 -0.51
CA LEU A 83 -8.83 -0.76 -0.29
C LEU A 83 -9.52 -1.09 -1.61
N TYR A 84 -9.49 -0.15 -2.56
CA TYR A 84 -10.06 -0.36 -3.89
C TYR A 84 -9.36 -1.52 -4.62
N GLN A 85 -8.04 -1.56 -4.63
CA GLN A 85 -7.27 -2.66 -5.23
C GLN A 85 -7.60 -4.02 -4.61
N LYS A 86 -7.69 -4.08 -3.28
CA LYS A 86 -8.08 -5.31 -2.56
C LYS A 86 -9.47 -5.79 -2.98
N GLN A 87 -10.42 -4.87 -3.13
CA GLN A 87 -11.79 -5.20 -3.56
C GLN A 87 -11.81 -5.78 -4.98
N GLN A 88 -11.05 -5.21 -5.92
CA GLN A 88 -10.94 -5.72 -7.28
C GLN A 88 -10.35 -7.15 -7.33
N LEU A 89 -9.30 -7.41 -6.54
CA LEU A 89 -8.69 -8.74 -6.45
C LEU A 89 -9.67 -9.79 -5.91
N LEU A 90 -10.46 -9.44 -4.90
CA LEU A 90 -11.48 -10.33 -4.35
C LEU A 90 -12.55 -10.68 -5.39
N GLN A 91 -12.99 -9.70 -6.18
CA GLN A 91 -13.97 -9.93 -7.25
C GLN A 91 -13.41 -10.88 -8.34
N GLN A 92 -12.16 -10.70 -8.74
CA GLN A 92 -11.51 -11.58 -9.72
C GLN A 92 -11.40 -13.02 -9.21
N GLN A 93 -11.04 -13.22 -7.94
CA GLN A 93 -10.97 -14.56 -7.34
C GLN A 93 -12.32 -15.26 -7.32
N GLN A 94 -13.40 -14.54 -6.99
CA GLN A 94 -14.75 -15.09 -7.00
C GLN A 94 -15.18 -15.54 -8.41
N GLN A 95 -14.86 -14.75 -9.44
CA GLN A 95 -15.15 -15.11 -10.83
C GLN A 95 -14.38 -16.36 -11.27
N GLN A 96 -13.11 -16.49 -10.87
CA GLN A 96 -12.30 -17.69 -11.17
C GLN A 96 -12.86 -18.95 -10.49
N GLN A 97 -13.32 -18.85 -9.23
CA GLN A 97 -13.94 -19.96 -8.52
C GLN A 97 -15.24 -20.43 -9.18
N GLN A 98 -16.06 -19.50 -9.68
CA GLN A 98 -17.31 -19.82 -10.38
C GLN A 98 -17.06 -20.53 -11.73
N GLN A 99 -15.95 -20.26 -12.41
CA GLN A 99 -15.60 -20.92 -13.68
C GLN A 99 -14.98 -22.33 -13.50
N GLN A 100 -14.37 -22.60 -12.34
CA GLN A 100 -13.74 -23.90 -12.04
C GLN A 100 -14.74 -24.99 -11.61
N GLN A 101 -15.88 -24.65 -11.01
CA GLN A 101 -16.88 -25.65 -10.60
C GLN A 101 -17.53 -26.42 -11.76
N PRO A 102 -18.06 -25.77 -12.82
CA PRO A 102 -18.72 -26.50 -13.91
C PRO A 102 -17.73 -27.33 -14.75
N SER A 103 -16.47 -26.91 -14.88
CA SER A 103 -15.45 -27.65 -15.63
C SER A 103 -15.00 -28.92 -14.91
N GLN A 104 -14.83 -28.88 -13.58
CA GLN A 104 -14.55 -30.07 -12.77
C GLN A 104 -15.72 -31.05 -12.77
N GLN A 105 -16.96 -30.55 -12.68
CA GLN A 105 -18.16 -31.37 -12.69
C GLN A 105 -18.43 -31.99 -14.08
N ALA A 106 -18.17 -31.25 -15.16
CA ALA A 106 -18.20 -31.78 -16.53
C ALA A 106 -17.11 -32.86 -16.76
N ALA A 107 -15.90 -32.65 -16.27
CA ALA A 107 -14.81 -33.63 -16.36
C ALA A 107 -15.13 -34.93 -15.60
N LEU A 108 -15.68 -34.84 -14.39
CA LEU A 108 -16.14 -35.99 -13.61
C LEU A 108 -17.26 -36.76 -14.33
N MET A 109 -18.23 -36.05 -14.91
CA MET A 109 -19.34 -36.65 -15.67
C MET A 109 -18.88 -37.31 -16.97
N ALA A 110 -17.80 -36.82 -17.60
CA ALA A 110 -17.20 -37.46 -18.76
C ALA A 110 -16.48 -38.77 -18.39
N GLN A 111 -15.76 -38.79 -17.27
CA GLN A 111 -15.09 -40.01 -16.76
C GLN A 111 -16.08 -41.13 -16.42
N LEU A 112 -17.24 -40.78 -15.84
CA LEU A 112 -18.30 -41.74 -15.52
C LEU A 112 -19.00 -42.34 -16.77
N ARG A 113 -18.99 -41.64 -17.92
CA ARG A 113 -19.59 -42.15 -19.17
C ARG A 113 -18.76 -43.23 -19.86
N HIS A 114 -17.46 -43.31 -19.62
CA HIS A 114 -16.60 -44.32 -20.24
C HIS A 114 -16.50 -45.64 -19.44
N GLY A 115 -17.24 -45.79 -18.34
CA GLY A 115 -17.25 -46.99 -17.49
C GLY A 115 -18.40 -47.99 -17.72
N GLY A 116 -19.23 -47.83 -18.75
CA GLY A 116 -20.43 -48.66 -18.97
C GLY A 116 -20.42 -49.51 -20.25
N ASN A 117 -20.16 -50.82 -20.08
CA ASN A 117 -20.45 -51.97 -20.95
C ASN A 117 -20.06 -51.92 -22.44
N ALA A 118 -19.03 -52.70 -22.79
CA ALA A 118 -18.85 -53.21 -24.15
C ALA A 118 -20.06 -54.08 -24.57
N PRO A 119 -20.52 -54.00 -25.84
CA PRO A 119 -21.64 -54.82 -26.29
C PRO A 119 -21.24 -56.30 -26.44
N PRO A 120 -22.15 -57.26 -26.20
CA PRO A 120 -21.83 -58.68 -26.36
C PRO A 120 -21.53 -58.98 -27.83
N GLN A 121 -20.41 -59.66 -28.08
CA GLN A 121 -20.10 -60.19 -29.41
C GLN A 121 -21.12 -61.28 -29.77
N MET A 122 -21.74 -61.15 -30.95
CA MET A 122 -22.58 -62.21 -31.53
C MET A 122 -21.68 -63.38 -31.97
N ASN A 123 -21.90 -64.56 -31.39
CA ASN A 123 -21.29 -65.80 -31.88
C ASN A 123 -22.00 -66.26 -33.17
N SER A 124 -21.21 -66.43 -34.21
CA SER A 124 -21.61 -67.06 -35.47
C SER A 124 -21.37 -68.58 -35.38
N ASP A 125 -22.39 -69.34 -34.98
CA ASP A 125 -22.41 -70.79 -35.16
C ASP A 125 -23.63 -71.17 -36.02
N TYR A 126 -23.43 -71.11 -37.34
CA TYR A 126 -24.33 -71.70 -38.32
C TYR A 126 -24.05 -73.21 -38.35
N ASN A 127 -24.87 -74.01 -37.67
CA ASN A 127 -24.83 -75.47 -37.77
C ASN A 127 -25.77 -75.91 -38.90
N GLN A 128 -25.18 -76.45 -39.96
CA GLN A 128 -25.81 -77.09 -41.10
C GLN A 128 -26.03 -78.57 -40.75
N ASN A 129 -27.26 -79.09 -40.99
CA ASN A 129 -27.75 -80.50 -41.04
C ASN A 129 -29.03 -80.64 -40.18
N GLN A 130 -30.18 -81.19 -40.58
CA GLN A 130 -30.59 -82.13 -41.64
C GLN A 130 -32.15 -82.11 -41.76
N TYR A 131 -32.66 -82.41 -42.97
CA TYR A 131 -34.04 -82.77 -43.41
C TYR A 131 -34.76 -83.85 -42.54
N PRO A 132 -36.10 -84.11 -42.62
CA PRO A 132 -36.81 -84.43 -43.88
C PRO A 132 -38.32 -84.11 -44.03
N ASN A 133 -38.76 -84.27 -45.30
CA ASN A 133 -40.06 -84.76 -45.86
C ASN A 133 -41.35 -84.51 -45.04
N TYR A 134 -42.42 -83.96 -45.58
CA TYR A 134 -43.13 -84.25 -46.85
C TYR A 134 -43.89 -83.01 -47.32
#